data_AF-A0A9D9X1I1-F1
#
_entry.id   AF-A0A9D9X1I1-F1
#
_cell.length_a   1.000
_cell.length_b   1.000
_cell.length_c   1.000
_cell.angle_alpha   90.00
_cell.angle_beta   90.00
_cell.angle_gamma   90.00
#
_symmetry.space_group_name_H-M   'P 1'
#
loop_
_entity.id
_entity.type
_entity.pdbx_description
1 polymer ?
#
loop_
_entity_poly.entity_id
_entity_poly.type
_entity_poly.pdbx_seq_one_letter_code
_entity_poly.pdbx_strand_id
1 'polypeptide(L)'
;DGPSLRARLDEAPLAIDEVIEIGSRVATALHELHRQHLVHLDVKPSNIVFRADGTAVMVDFGLSHHDRLPDLLDEEFSLPMGTGPYISPEQVQYVRDDPRSDLFALGVMLYHFTTGQRPFGSPVTVRGLRRRLYVDPIPPRALRADCPPWLQEVILKCLEVKAERRWQSGAQLALALQDPTQVPLTARAQRAHVSNAFQRLKRWFFAIGAEPQTSPLEGVTSQVMRSPIVMAAVDVDQASGELLDRLRETVRRIVVTEPGARLACVSVMKTARIGMDELVDAAGQSVHVKQLVGLKHWARPISKQLNLEDGRLTFHVLEAPDAATAIVEFAARNQVDQIVMGARGNSTLRRYLGSVSSQVVAQADCTVTVVRA
;
A
#
# COMPACT_ATOMS: atom_id res chain seq x y z
N ASP A 1 -12.70 1.69 -23.40
CA ASP A 1 -13.57 2.88 -23.39
C ASP A 1 -14.08 3.17 -21.99
N GLY A 2 -14.20 4.46 -21.66
CA GLY A 2 -14.59 4.96 -20.34
C GLY A 2 -14.16 6.41 -20.12
N PRO A 3 -14.77 7.16 -19.19
CA PRO A 3 -14.40 8.53 -18.91
C PRO A 3 -13.05 8.60 -18.18
N SER A 4 -12.29 9.68 -18.44
CA SER A 4 -11.12 9.99 -17.62
C SER A 4 -11.52 10.62 -16.29
N LEU A 5 -10.63 10.55 -15.31
CA LEU A 5 -10.81 11.22 -14.01
C LEU A 5 -10.73 12.75 -14.09
N ARG A 6 -10.49 13.34 -15.27
CA ARG A 6 -10.39 14.79 -15.43
C ARG A 6 -11.61 15.52 -14.87
N ALA A 7 -12.82 15.05 -15.17
CA ALA A 7 -14.06 15.70 -14.73
C ALA A 7 -14.19 15.75 -13.21
N ARG A 8 -13.66 14.74 -12.50
CA ARG A 8 -13.67 14.67 -11.02
C ARG A 8 -12.86 15.77 -10.35
N LEU A 9 -11.98 16.47 -11.07
CA LEU A 9 -11.26 17.62 -10.51
C LEU A 9 -12.20 18.77 -10.17
N ASP A 10 -13.21 19.02 -11.00
CA ASP A 10 -14.14 20.13 -10.83
C ASP A 10 -15.24 19.81 -9.79
N GLU A 11 -15.40 18.53 -9.45
CA GLU A 11 -16.37 18.02 -8.47
C GLU A 11 -15.80 17.96 -7.04
N ALA A 12 -14.49 18.17 -6.86
CA ALA A 12 -13.85 18.07 -5.56
C ALA A 12 -14.32 19.20 -4.60
N PRO A 13 -14.43 18.93 -3.28
CA PRO A 13 -14.11 17.68 -2.58
C PRO A 13 -15.16 16.57 -2.79
N LEU A 14 -14.71 15.33 -2.97
CA LEU A 14 -15.55 14.14 -3.20
C LEU A 14 -15.97 13.46 -1.88
N ALA A 15 -16.89 12.50 -1.91
CA ALA A 15 -17.18 11.64 -0.76
C ALA A 15 -15.93 10.82 -0.36
N ILE A 16 -15.71 10.59 0.94
CA ILE A 16 -14.52 9.87 1.42
C ILE A 16 -14.44 8.46 0.82
N ASP A 17 -15.57 7.77 0.72
CA ASP A 17 -15.64 6.43 0.13
C ASP A 17 -15.25 6.43 -1.36
N GLU A 18 -15.64 7.48 -2.10
CA GLU A 18 -15.23 7.64 -3.51
C GLU A 18 -13.72 7.93 -3.63
N VAL A 19 -13.14 8.73 -2.72
CA VAL A 19 -11.68 8.95 -2.67
C VAL A 19 -10.94 7.64 -2.43
N ILE A 20 -11.45 6.78 -1.54
CA ILE A 20 -10.89 5.46 -1.26
C ILE A 20 -10.97 4.55 -2.49
N GLU A 21 -12.13 4.49 -3.13
CA GLU A 21 -12.36 3.67 -4.31
C GLU A 21 -11.41 4.08 -5.45
N ILE A 22 -11.36 5.37 -5.77
CA ILE A 22 -10.47 5.91 -6.81
C ILE A 22 -9.01 5.62 -6.44
N GLY A 23 -8.61 5.98 -5.21
CA GLY A 23 -7.24 5.84 -4.75
C GLY A 23 -6.72 4.40 -4.78
N SER A 24 -7.52 3.47 -4.29
CA SER A 24 -7.16 2.05 -4.23
C SER A 24 -6.98 1.46 -5.62
N ARG A 25 -7.91 1.72 -6.54
CA ARG A 25 -7.84 1.22 -7.92
C ARG A 25 -6.67 1.81 -8.70
N VAL A 26 -6.41 3.12 -8.54
CA VAL A 26 -5.26 3.76 -9.19
C VAL A 26 -3.95 3.23 -8.60
N ALA A 27 -3.86 3.04 -7.28
CA ALA A 27 -2.68 2.45 -6.65
C ALA A 27 -2.41 1.00 -7.13
N THR A 28 -3.45 0.19 -7.29
CA THR A 28 -3.36 -1.17 -7.86
C THR A 28 -2.86 -1.12 -9.30
N ALA A 29 -3.39 -0.23 -10.14
CA ALA A 29 -2.95 -0.08 -11.54
C ALA A 29 -1.48 0.38 -11.64
N LEU A 30 -1.05 1.32 -10.79
CA LEU A 30 0.35 1.73 -10.72
C LEU A 30 1.26 0.57 -10.29
N HIS A 31 0.83 -0.24 -9.33
CA HIS A 31 1.63 -1.39 -8.92
C HIS A 31 1.86 -2.39 -10.06
N GLU A 32 0.82 -2.71 -10.83
CA GLU A 32 0.94 -3.59 -12.00
C GLU A 32 1.82 -2.99 -13.09
N LEU A 33 1.81 -1.66 -13.24
CA LEU A 33 2.71 -0.95 -14.14
C LEU A 33 4.17 -1.06 -13.69
N HIS A 34 4.43 -0.81 -12.41
CA HIS A 34 5.78 -0.86 -11.84
C HIS A 34 6.37 -2.28 -11.88
N ARG A 35 5.55 -3.32 -11.72
CA ARG A 35 5.96 -4.73 -11.91
C ARG A 35 6.41 -5.05 -13.34
N GLN A 36 5.97 -4.26 -14.31
CA GLN A 36 6.38 -4.34 -15.71
C GLN A 36 7.53 -3.40 -16.03
N HIS A 37 8.36 -3.03 -15.04
CA HIS A 37 9.58 -2.22 -15.23
C HIS A 37 9.33 -0.78 -15.67
N LEU A 38 8.09 -0.29 -15.58
CA LEU A 38 7.70 1.00 -16.13
C LEU A 38 7.26 1.97 -15.03
N VAL A 39 7.85 3.17 -14.99
CA VAL A 39 7.38 4.32 -14.20
C VAL A 39 6.64 5.28 -15.12
N HIS A 40 5.45 5.74 -14.73
CA HIS A 40 4.61 6.54 -15.60
C HIS A 40 5.07 8.01 -15.70
N LEU A 41 5.47 8.61 -14.58
CA LEU A 41 6.01 9.97 -14.44
C LEU A 41 5.06 11.15 -14.78
N ASP A 42 3.86 10.88 -15.28
CA ASP A 42 2.81 11.90 -15.56
C ASP A 42 1.43 11.44 -15.08
N VAL A 43 1.41 10.82 -13.89
CA VAL A 43 0.17 10.41 -13.23
C VAL A 43 -0.66 11.65 -12.88
N LYS A 44 -1.83 11.76 -13.51
CA LYS A 44 -2.78 12.85 -13.32
C LYS A 44 -4.20 12.42 -13.73
N PRO A 45 -5.25 13.13 -13.29
CA PRO A 45 -6.63 12.72 -13.57
C PRO A 45 -6.98 12.59 -15.06
N SER A 46 -6.38 13.37 -15.95
CA SER A 46 -6.65 13.23 -17.40
C SER A 46 -6.02 11.97 -18.02
N ASN A 47 -5.03 11.38 -17.35
CA ASN A 47 -4.28 10.22 -17.83
C ASN A 47 -4.74 8.91 -17.15
N ILE A 48 -5.85 8.97 -16.41
CA ILE A 48 -6.46 7.82 -15.76
C ILE A 48 -7.88 7.68 -16.27
N VAL A 49 -8.18 6.51 -16.84
CA VAL A 49 -9.49 6.15 -17.39
C VAL A 49 -10.07 5.00 -16.59
N PHE A 50 -11.35 5.11 -16.22
CA PHE A 50 -12.09 3.99 -15.63
C PHE A 50 -12.89 3.26 -16.70
N ARG A 51 -12.61 1.96 -16.87
CA ARG A 51 -13.41 1.08 -17.72
C ARG A 51 -14.78 0.81 -17.08
N ALA A 52 -15.71 0.28 -17.88
CA ALA A 52 -17.06 -0.04 -17.42
C ALA A 52 -17.11 -1.07 -16.28
N ASP A 53 -16.10 -1.93 -16.18
CA ASP A 53 -15.91 -2.91 -15.10
C ASP A 53 -15.30 -2.29 -13.82
N GLY A 54 -15.05 -0.97 -13.81
CA GLY A 54 -14.43 -0.25 -12.71
C GLY A 54 -12.90 -0.31 -12.69
N THR A 55 -12.26 -0.99 -13.64
CA THR A 55 -10.79 -1.08 -13.70
C THR A 55 -10.15 0.27 -14.05
N ALA A 56 -9.17 0.71 -13.25
CA ALA A 56 -8.35 1.88 -13.56
C ALA A 56 -7.31 1.54 -14.64
N VAL A 57 -7.21 2.38 -15.66
CA VAL A 57 -6.27 2.23 -16.77
C VAL A 57 -5.47 3.51 -16.94
N MET A 58 -4.15 3.35 -17.01
CA MET A 58 -3.22 4.45 -17.30
C MET A 58 -3.14 4.66 -18.81
N VAL A 59 -3.15 5.91 -19.24
CA VAL A 59 -2.96 6.32 -20.64
C VAL A 59 -1.89 7.40 -20.73
N ASP A 60 -1.36 7.62 -21.94
CA ASP A 60 -0.34 8.64 -22.22
C ASP A 60 0.99 8.41 -21.48
N PHE A 61 1.83 7.57 -22.09
CA PHE A 61 3.15 7.17 -21.61
C PHE A 61 4.28 8.07 -22.13
N GLY A 62 3.95 9.27 -22.64
CA GLY A 62 4.92 10.14 -23.31
C GLY A 62 6.07 10.65 -22.43
N LEU A 63 5.96 10.52 -21.10
CA LEU A 63 7.03 10.85 -20.15
C LEU A 63 7.57 9.65 -19.39
N SER A 64 7.05 8.45 -19.67
CA SER A 64 7.37 7.23 -18.92
C SER A 64 8.85 6.83 -19.05
N HIS A 65 9.32 6.08 -18.07
CA HIS A 65 10.65 5.50 -18.02
C HIS A 65 10.55 3.99 -17.87
N HIS A 66 11.29 3.24 -18.67
CA HIS A 66 11.34 1.78 -18.59
C HIS A 66 12.77 1.33 -18.25
N ASP A 67 12.99 0.66 -17.11
CA ASP A 67 14.34 0.41 -16.58
C ASP A 67 15.21 -0.53 -17.46
N ARG A 68 14.60 -1.29 -18.37
CA ARG A 68 15.29 -2.17 -19.33
C ARG A 68 15.47 -1.58 -20.74
N LEU A 69 15.01 -0.35 -20.98
CA LEU A 69 15.10 0.30 -22.29
C LEU A 69 15.89 1.62 -22.18
N PRO A 70 16.57 2.07 -23.24
CA PRO A 70 17.21 3.39 -23.24
C PRO A 70 16.19 4.50 -22.96
N ASP A 71 16.50 5.39 -22.01
CA ASP A 71 15.68 6.56 -21.73
C ASP A 71 16.04 7.72 -22.66
N LEU A 72 15.35 7.79 -23.79
CA LEU A 72 15.56 8.83 -24.81
C LEU A 72 15.21 10.23 -24.31
N LEU A 73 14.43 10.33 -23.24
CA LEU A 73 14.01 11.61 -22.68
C LEU A 73 14.98 12.13 -21.63
N ASP A 74 15.93 11.34 -21.14
CA ASP A 74 16.83 11.74 -20.06
C ASP A 74 17.73 12.93 -20.47
N GLU A 75 18.23 12.91 -21.72
CA GLU A 75 19.06 13.98 -22.28
C GLU A 75 18.25 15.24 -22.64
N GLU A 76 16.96 15.10 -22.94
CA GLU A 76 16.07 16.19 -23.35
C GLU A 76 15.15 16.69 -22.23
N PHE A 77 15.20 16.08 -21.03
CA PHE A 77 14.27 16.38 -19.95
C PHE A 77 14.48 17.81 -19.43
N SER A 78 13.51 18.69 -19.71
CA SER A 78 13.54 20.09 -19.25
C SER A 78 12.38 20.36 -18.31
N LEU A 79 12.61 21.04 -17.19
CA LEU A 79 11.54 21.41 -16.28
C LEU A 79 10.94 22.78 -16.64
N PRO A 80 9.60 22.95 -16.62
CA PRO A 80 8.59 21.94 -16.30
C PRO A 80 8.16 21.11 -17.53
N MET A 81 8.55 19.83 -17.57
CA MET A 81 7.91 18.81 -18.41
C MET A 81 6.83 18.11 -17.57
N GLY A 82 5.67 17.87 -18.16
CA GLY A 82 4.50 17.30 -17.48
C GLY A 82 3.66 18.33 -16.71
N THR A 83 2.75 17.85 -15.87
CA THR A 83 1.76 18.71 -15.20
C THR A 83 2.25 19.16 -13.84
N GLY A 84 2.78 20.39 -13.77
CA GLY A 84 3.45 21.00 -12.60
C GLY A 84 2.93 20.63 -11.19
N PRO A 85 1.62 20.63 -10.91
CA PRO A 85 1.08 20.15 -9.63
C PRO A 85 1.55 18.77 -9.16
N TYR A 86 1.68 17.79 -10.07
CA TYR A 86 1.87 16.38 -9.74
C TYR A 86 3.34 15.94 -9.69
N ILE A 87 4.27 16.75 -10.21
CA ILE A 87 5.72 16.43 -10.30
C ILE A 87 6.33 16.12 -8.92
N SER A 88 7.00 15.00 -8.74
CA SER A 88 7.60 14.63 -7.44
C SER A 88 8.87 15.43 -7.09
N PRO A 89 9.26 15.50 -5.80
CA PRO A 89 10.55 16.05 -5.35
C PRO A 89 11.77 15.56 -6.12
N GLU A 90 11.82 14.27 -6.43
CA GLU A 90 12.91 13.60 -7.13
C GLU A 90 12.89 13.91 -8.63
N GLN A 91 11.72 14.03 -9.27
CA GLN A 91 11.61 14.53 -10.65
C GLN A 91 12.10 15.99 -10.79
N VAL A 92 11.91 16.83 -9.77
CA VAL A 92 12.48 18.21 -9.75
C VAL A 92 14.02 18.19 -9.72
N GLN A 93 14.60 17.07 -9.29
CA GLN A 93 16.03 16.81 -9.24
C GLN A 93 16.47 15.90 -10.39
N TYR A 94 15.66 15.76 -11.45
CA TYR A 94 15.95 14.99 -12.66
C TYR A 94 16.08 13.47 -12.44
N VAL A 95 15.51 12.93 -11.35
CA VAL A 95 15.40 11.48 -11.13
C VAL A 95 14.10 10.97 -11.76
N ARG A 96 14.20 9.98 -12.66
CA ARG A 96 13.09 9.47 -13.48
C ARG A 96 12.84 7.96 -13.33
N ASP A 97 13.71 7.25 -12.63
CA ASP A 97 13.65 5.81 -12.42
C ASP A 97 12.98 5.40 -11.10
N ASP A 98 12.57 6.36 -10.25
CA ASP A 98 11.92 6.05 -8.97
C ASP A 98 10.38 5.88 -9.11
N PRO A 99 9.82 4.65 -8.96
CA PRO A 99 8.38 4.39 -9.04
C PRO A 99 7.56 5.14 -7.97
N ARG A 100 8.20 5.56 -6.87
CA ARG A 100 7.54 6.31 -5.79
C ARG A 100 7.20 7.74 -6.22
N SER A 101 7.68 8.20 -7.38
CA SER A 101 7.21 9.42 -8.05
C SER A 101 5.73 9.34 -8.39
N ASP A 102 5.28 8.22 -8.94
CA ASP A 102 3.87 8.00 -9.29
C ASP A 102 2.98 7.96 -8.04
N LEU A 103 3.50 7.41 -6.93
CA LEU A 103 2.79 7.38 -5.64
C LEU A 103 2.66 8.77 -5.02
N PHE A 104 3.65 9.66 -5.22
CA PHE A 104 3.56 11.06 -4.84
C PHE A 104 2.48 11.77 -5.65
N ALA A 105 2.45 11.57 -6.97
CA ALA A 105 1.45 12.15 -7.85
C ALA A 105 0.03 11.68 -7.49
N LEU A 106 -0.15 10.39 -7.16
CA LEU A 106 -1.40 9.87 -6.60
C LEU A 106 -1.72 10.54 -5.25
N GLY A 107 -0.73 10.75 -4.37
CA GLY A 107 -0.90 11.52 -3.14
C GLY A 107 -1.43 12.93 -3.37
N VAL A 108 -0.95 13.62 -4.42
CA VAL A 108 -1.46 14.95 -4.82
C VAL A 108 -2.91 14.86 -5.28
N MET A 109 -3.28 13.83 -6.04
CA MET A 109 -4.67 13.59 -6.44
C MET A 109 -5.58 13.32 -5.24
N LEU A 110 -5.19 12.41 -4.35
CA LEU A 110 -5.96 12.08 -3.14
C LEU A 110 -6.15 13.31 -2.25
N TYR A 111 -5.11 14.12 -2.09
CA TYR A 111 -5.21 15.39 -1.38
C TYR A 111 -6.26 16.32 -2.02
N HIS A 112 -6.21 16.46 -3.35
CA HIS A 112 -7.15 17.31 -4.06
C HIS A 112 -8.59 16.81 -3.96
N PHE A 113 -8.83 15.53 -4.26
CA PHE A 113 -10.18 14.95 -4.15
C PHE A 113 -10.71 14.99 -2.72
N THR A 114 -9.85 14.91 -1.72
CA THR A 114 -10.27 15.03 -0.32
C THR A 114 -10.62 16.46 0.06
N THR A 115 -9.84 17.46 -0.39
CA THR A 115 -9.87 18.84 0.17
C THR A 115 -10.42 19.91 -0.78
N GLY A 116 -10.56 19.61 -2.07
CA GLY A 116 -10.84 20.58 -3.13
C GLY A 116 -9.66 21.49 -3.47
N GLN A 117 -8.49 21.32 -2.83
CA GLN A 117 -7.32 22.19 -3.02
C GLN A 117 -6.09 21.38 -3.42
N ARG A 118 -5.15 22.01 -4.14
CA ARG A 118 -3.85 21.37 -4.45
C ARG A 118 -2.88 21.58 -3.28
N PRO A 119 -2.13 20.54 -2.85
CA PRO A 119 -1.24 20.62 -1.68
C PRO A 119 -0.13 21.68 -1.83
N PHE A 120 0.32 21.92 -3.07
CA PHE A 120 1.41 22.85 -3.39
C PHE A 120 1.01 23.90 -4.44
N GLY A 121 -0.28 24.09 -4.69
CA GLY A 121 -0.79 24.97 -5.74
C GLY A 121 -0.51 24.47 -7.17
N SER A 122 -0.36 25.41 -8.11
CA SER A 122 -0.15 25.15 -9.54
C SER A 122 1.12 25.83 -10.06
N PRO A 123 2.31 25.33 -9.67
CA PRO A 123 3.58 25.93 -10.09
C PRO A 123 3.81 25.79 -11.59
N VAL A 124 4.20 26.89 -12.25
CA VAL A 124 4.59 26.95 -13.67
C VAL A 124 6.08 27.21 -13.89
N THR A 125 6.85 27.37 -12.80
CA THR A 125 8.30 27.61 -12.85
C THR A 125 9.05 26.59 -12.00
N VAL A 126 10.30 26.32 -12.36
CA VAL A 126 11.20 25.45 -11.57
C VAL A 126 11.33 25.94 -10.13
N ARG A 127 11.43 27.26 -9.93
CA ARG A 127 11.45 27.87 -8.59
C ARG A 127 10.18 27.57 -7.79
N GLY A 128 9.02 27.58 -8.45
CA GLY A 128 7.74 27.19 -7.85
C GLY A 128 7.71 25.71 -7.48
N LEU A 129 8.16 24.84 -8.39
CA LEU A 129 8.24 23.40 -8.16
C LEU A 129 9.10 23.06 -6.95
N ARG A 130 10.27 23.69 -6.82
CA ARG A 130 11.20 23.48 -5.69
C ARG A 130 10.59 23.75 -4.32
N ARG A 131 9.46 24.48 -4.19
CA ARG A 131 8.79 24.69 -2.91
C ARG A 131 8.40 23.39 -2.21
N ARG A 132 8.02 22.35 -2.97
CA ARG A 132 7.64 21.04 -2.39
C ARG A 132 8.79 20.33 -1.67
N LEU A 133 10.04 20.77 -1.88
CA LEU A 133 11.21 20.22 -1.19
C LEU A 133 11.30 20.66 0.28
N TYR A 134 10.61 21.74 0.67
CA TYR A 134 10.76 22.34 2.00
C TYR A 134 9.48 22.95 2.60
N VAL A 135 8.37 22.98 1.86
CA VAL A 135 7.06 23.42 2.34
C VAL A 135 6.16 22.22 2.50
N ASP A 136 5.60 22.04 3.69
CA ASP A 136 4.54 21.04 3.91
C ASP A 136 3.20 21.53 3.35
N PRO A 137 2.36 20.62 2.85
CA PRO A 137 0.98 20.95 2.54
C PRO A 137 0.20 21.28 3.83
N ILE A 138 -0.89 22.03 3.68
CA ILE A 138 -1.86 22.20 4.78
C ILE A 138 -2.44 20.81 5.11
N PRO A 139 -2.52 20.40 6.39
CA PRO A 139 -3.10 19.09 6.72
C PRO A 139 -4.54 18.97 6.19
N PRO A 140 -4.94 17.87 5.52
CA PRO A 140 -6.29 17.68 5.00
C PRO A 140 -7.40 17.96 6.02
N ARG A 141 -7.21 17.55 7.29
CA ARG A 141 -8.18 17.77 8.37
C ARG A 141 -8.37 19.24 8.76
N ALA A 142 -7.40 20.09 8.44
CA ALA A 142 -7.53 21.53 8.64
C ALA A 142 -8.38 22.19 7.53
N LEU A 143 -8.51 21.55 6.36
CA LEU A 143 -9.35 22.01 5.25
C LEU A 143 -10.72 21.34 5.22
N ARG A 144 -10.80 20.10 5.71
CA ARG A 144 -11.99 19.26 5.71
C ARG A 144 -12.16 18.54 7.05
N ALA A 145 -13.12 18.98 7.85
CA ALA A 145 -13.28 18.52 9.24
C ALA A 145 -13.70 17.05 9.38
N ASP A 146 -14.48 16.51 8.42
CA ASP A 146 -14.93 15.11 8.36
C ASP A 146 -13.86 14.17 7.80
N CYS A 147 -12.70 14.68 7.36
CA CYS A 147 -11.58 13.83 6.94
C CYS A 147 -11.08 12.98 8.11
N PRO A 148 -11.09 11.64 8.01
CA PRO A 148 -10.65 10.80 9.11
C PRO A 148 -9.12 10.87 9.30
N PRO A 149 -8.60 10.69 10.53
CA PRO A 149 -7.16 10.73 10.81
C PRO A 149 -6.31 9.79 9.96
N TRP A 150 -6.81 8.59 9.67
CA TRP A 150 -6.10 7.59 8.87
C TRP A 150 -5.95 8.04 7.41
N LEU A 151 -6.93 8.76 6.82
CA LEU A 151 -6.83 9.22 5.44
C LEU A 151 -5.79 10.33 5.32
N GLN A 152 -5.76 11.25 6.29
CA GLN A 152 -4.69 12.24 6.38
C GLN A 152 -3.32 11.58 6.52
N GLU A 153 -3.19 10.55 7.36
CA GLU A 153 -1.95 9.77 7.49
C GLU A 153 -1.51 9.22 6.13
N VAL A 154 -2.42 8.57 5.39
CA VAL A 154 -2.13 7.99 4.07
C VAL A 154 -1.68 9.05 3.07
N ILE A 155 -2.46 10.12 2.92
CA ILE A 155 -2.19 11.22 1.98
C ILE A 155 -0.84 11.87 2.30
N LEU A 156 -0.61 12.23 3.58
CA LEU A 156 0.64 12.88 3.97
C LEU A 156 1.84 11.94 3.86
N LYS A 157 1.66 10.61 3.97
CA LYS A 157 2.74 9.65 3.68
C LYS A 157 3.14 9.70 2.21
N CYS A 158 2.18 9.75 1.28
CA CYS A 158 2.47 9.88 -0.15
C CYS A 158 3.24 11.17 -0.46
N LEU A 159 2.95 12.24 0.28
CA LEU A 159 3.53 13.58 0.07
C LEU A 159 4.85 13.82 0.83
N GLU A 160 5.45 12.79 1.43
CA GLU A 160 6.78 12.91 2.03
C GLU A 160 7.83 13.34 0.99
N VAL A 161 8.73 14.24 1.39
CA VAL A 161 9.77 14.74 0.46
C VAL A 161 10.72 13.63 0.07
N LYS A 162 11.17 12.84 1.05
CA LYS A 162 12.03 11.67 0.84
C LYS A 162 11.20 10.47 0.41
N ALA A 163 11.50 9.91 -0.75
CA ALA A 163 10.76 8.79 -1.32
C ALA A 163 10.79 7.53 -0.42
N GLU A 164 11.89 7.32 0.34
CA GLU A 164 12.05 6.21 1.29
C GLU A 164 11.05 6.27 2.46
N ARG A 165 10.44 7.44 2.70
CA ARG A 165 9.44 7.64 3.76
C ARG A 165 7.99 7.47 3.27
N ARG A 166 7.80 7.34 1.95
CA ARG A 166 6.48 7.12 1.33
C ARG A 166 6.04 5.67 1.46
N TRP A 167 4.88 5.34 0.89
CA TRP A 167 4.55 3.94 0.57
C TRP A 167 5.57 3.42 -0.45
N GLN A 168 6.04 2.19 -0.26
CA GLN A 168 7.11 1.65 -1.11
C GLN A 168 6.58 0.91 -2.35
N SER A 169 5.27 0.65 -2.41
CA SER A 169 4.60 0.11 -3.60
C SER A 169 3.14 0.55 -3.67
N GLY A 170 2.56 0.49 -4.88
CA GLY A 170 1.12 0.71 -5.08
C GLY A 170 0.27 -0.29 -4.30
N ALA A 171 0.65 -1.57 -4.23
CA ALA A 171 -0.04 -2.57 -3.42
C ALA A 171 -0.12 -2.19 -1.93
N GLN A 172 0.98 -1.70 -1.36
CA GLN A 172 1.00 -1.24 0.04
C GLN A 172 0.08 -0.03 0.30
N LEU A 173 -0.07 0.86 -0.68
CA LEU A 173 -0.99 2.00 -0.61
C LEU A 173 -2.44 1.55 -0.79
N ALA A 174 -2.70 0.66 -1.75
CA ALA A 174 -4.03 0.09 -2.00
C ALA A 174 -4.55 -0.64 -0.75
N LEU A 175 -3.74 -1.50 -0.14
CA LEU A 175 -4.08 -2.19 1.12
C LEU A 175 -4.43 -1.20 2.23
N ALA A 176 -3.66 -0.12 2.39
CA ALA A 176 -3.91 0.89 3.42
C ALA A 176 -5.20 1.70 3.19
N LEU A 177 -5.58 1.91 1.92
CA LEU A 177 -6.84 2.58 1.57
C LEU A 177 -8.05 1.63 1.76
N GLN A 178 -7.89 0.36 1.40
CA GLN A 178 -8.95 -0.65 1.49
C GLN A 178 -9.20 -1.13 2.91
N ASP A 179 -8.20 -1.07 3.79
CA ASP A 179 -8.35 -1.37 5.22
C ASP A 179 -7.86 -0.23 6.12
N PRO A 180 -8.70 0.81 6.31
CA PRO A 180 -8.42 1.94 7.19
C PRO A 180 -8.08 1.59 8.63
N THR A 181 -8.58 0.45 9.13
CA THR A 181 -8.45 0.06 10.54
C THR A 181 -7.03 -0.37 10.89
N GLN A 182 -6.24 -0.75 9.88
CA GLN A 182 -4.86 -1.21 10.02
C GLN A 182 -3.83 -0.11 9.79
N VAL A 183 -4.27 1.10 9.43
CA VAL A 183 -3.36 2.23 9.21
C VAL A 183 -2.86 2.75 10.57
N PRO A 184 -1.54 2.69 10.85
CA PRO A 184 -1.01 3.24 12.10
C PRO A 184 -1.15 4.75 12.11
N LEU A 185 -1.73 5.29 13.18
CA LEU A 185 -1.84 6.75 13.34
C LEU A 185 -0.55 7.29 13.96
N THR A 186 0.24 8.01 13.17
CA THR A 186 1.48 8.64 13.64
C THR A 186 1.27 10.12 13.93
N ALA A 187 2.36 10.88 14.13
CA ALA A 187 2.30 12.33 14.21
C ALA A 187 1.67 12.97 12.94
N ARG A 188 1.71 12.29 11.77
CA ARG A 188 1.05 12.78 10.54
C ARG A 188 -0.47 12.82 10.70
N ALA A 189 -1.10 11.80 11.28
CA ALA A 189 -2.54 11.75 11.56
C ALA A 189 -3.05 12.87 12.48
N GLN A 190 -2.23 13.28 13.45
CA GLN A 190 -2.60 14.28 14.47
C GLN A 190 -2.30 15.72 14.05
N ARG A 191 -1.61 15.93 12.93
CA ARG A 191 -1.16 17.24 12.49
C ARG A 191 -2.34 18.17 12.20
N ALA A 192 -2.42 19.29 12.93
CA ALA A 192 -3.49 20.29 12.78
C ALA A 192 -3.04 21.58 12.08
N HIS A 193 -1.73 21.88 12.07
CA HIS A 193 -1.20 23.14 11.53
C HIS A 193 0.00 22.92 10.58
N VAL A 194 0.25 23.92 9.73
CA VAL A 194 1.42 23.99 8.85
C VAL A 194 2.68 24.20 9.69
N SER A 195 3.82 23.70 9.21
CA SER A 195 5.12 23.92 9.85
C SER A 195 5.45 25.41 9.99
N ASN A 196 5.97 25.80 11.14
CA ASN A 196 6.39 27.18 11.43
C ASN A 196 7.59 27.60 10.56
N ALA A 197 7.82 28.91 10.41
CA ALA A 197 8.90 29.47 9.58
C ALA A 197 10.30 28.89 9.88
N PHE A 198 10.62 28.64 11.16
CA PHE A 198 11.87 28.00 11.58
C PHE A 198 12.01 26.56 11.08
N GLN A 199 10.93 25.77 11.11
CA GLN A 199 10.93 24.39 10.61
C GLN A 199 11.08 24.36 9.08
N ARG A 200 10.46 25.32 8.37
CA ARG A 200 10.62 25.50 6.93
C ARG A 200 12.06 25.86 6.56
N LEU A 201 12.69 26.77 7.31
CA LEU A 201 14.09 27.16 7.10
C LEU A 201 15.04 25.99 7.34
N LYS A 202 14.85 25.23 8.43
CA LYS A 202 15.64 24.03 8.73
C LYS A 202 15.55 23.03 7.58
N ARG A 203 14.34 22.75 7.09
CA ARG A 203 14.12 21.81 5.97
C ARG A 203 14.70 22.32 4.66
N TRP A 204 14.58 23.62 4.38
CA TRP A 204 15.21 24.24 3.22
C TRP A 204 16.73 24.06 3.23
N PHE A 205 17.37 24.24 4.40
CA PHE A 205 18.80 23.96 4.59
C PHE A 205 19.15 22.50 4.30
N PHE A 206 18.36 21.55 4.83
CA PHE A 206 18.56 20.12 4.55
C PHE A 206 18.30 19.76 3.08
N ALA A 207 17.34 20.41 2.42
CA ALA A 207 16.99 20.15 1.02
C ALA A 207 18.01 20.73 0.03
N ILE A 208 18.79 21.75 0.42
CA ILE A 208 19.86 22.31 -0.41
C ILE A 208 21.09 21.42 -0.47
N GLY A 209 21.35 20.64 0.59
CA GLY A 209 22.50 19.73 0.67
C GLY A 209 22.15 18.25 0.53
N ALA A 210 20.87 17.90 0.39
CA ALA A 210 20.45 16.54 0.11
C ALA A 210 20.43 16.33 -1.40
N GLU A 211 21.56 15.90 -1.96
CA GLU A 211 21.52 15.26 -3.27
C GLU A 211 20.60 14.04 -3.15
N PRO A 212 19.70 13.80 -4.13
CA PRO A 212 18.98 12.54 -4.16
C PRO A 212 20.03 11.45 -4.24
N GLN A 213 19.97 10.49 -3.33
CA GLN A 213 20.74 9.28 -3.49
C GLN A 213 20.15 8.57 -4.71
N THR A 214 20.70 8.82 -5.88
CA THR A 214 20.56 7.90 -7.00
C THR A 214 21.18 6.60 -6.51
N SER A 215 20.37 5.57 -6.29
CA SER A 215 20.90 4.22 -6.09
C SER A 215 21.33 3.76 -7.48
N PRO A 216 22.62 3.83 -7.87
CA PRO A 216 23.02 3.82 -9.28
C PRO A 216 22.91 2.43 -9.95
N LEU A 217 22.22 1.48 -9.33
CA LEU A 217 22.36 0.05 -9.59
C LEU A 217 21.06 -0.77 -9.53
N GLU A 218 19.89 -0.16 -9.28
CA GLU A 218 18.69 -0.94 -8.94
C GLU A 218 17.47 -0.51 -9.77
N GLY A 219 17.11 -1.32 -10.79
CA GLY A 219 15.94 -1.07 -11.63
C GLY A 219 14.61 -1.03 -10.86
N VAL A 220 13.61 -0.36 -11.44
CA VAL A 220 12.23 -0.15 -10.96
C VAL A 220 11.64 -1.40 -10.31
N THR A 221 11.73 -2.56 -10.97
CA THR A 221 11.15 -3.80 -10.42
C THR A 221 11.92 -4.32 -9.21
N SER A 222 13.24 -4.14 -9.13
CA SER A 222 14.02 -4.55 -7.94
C SER A 222 13.57 -3.79 -6.70
N GLN A 223 13.11 -2.54 -6.86
CA GLN A 223 12.59 -1.74 -5.76
C GLN A 223 11.17 -2.18 -5.33
N VAL A 224 10.30 -2.50 -6.30
CA VAL A 224 8.96 -3.04 -6.02
C VAL A 224 9.07 -4.41 -5.34
N MET A 225 9.92 -5.30 -5.86
CA MET A 225 10.14 -6.66 -5.34
C MET A 225 10.79 -6.69 -3.95
N ARG A 226 11.45 -5.61 -3.52
CA ARG A 226 12.00 -5.48 -2.15
C ARG A 226 10.98 -5.06 -1.10
N SER A 227 9.76 -4.71 -1.52
CA SER A 227 8.69 -4.26 -0.64
C SER A 227 7.43 -5.13 -0.71
N PRO A 228 7.55 -6.47 -0.69
CA PRO A 228 6.43 -7.35 -0.92
C PRO A 228 5.44 -7.36 0.24
N ILE A 229 4.23 -7.80 -0.04
CA ILE A 229 3.26 -8.17 0.99
C ILE A 229 3.36 -9.68 1.20
N VAL A 230 3.88 -10.06 2.36
CA VAL A 230 3.93 -11.44 2.85
C VAL A 230 2.68 -11.67 3.70
N MET A 231 1.86 -12.64 3.32
CA MET A 231 0.67 -13.02 4.06
C MET A 231 0.93 -14.27 4.88
N ALA A 232 0.77 -14.18 6.19
CA ALA A 232 0.77 -15.34 7.07
C ALA A 232 -0.68 -15.77 7.33
N ALA A 233 -1.11 -16.90 6.76
CA ALA A 233 -2.40 -17.49 7.06
C ALA A 233 -2.29 -18.39 8.30
N VAL A 234 -2.80 -17.89 9.42
CA VAL A 234 -2.63 -18.47 10.75
C VAL A 234 -3.98 -18.96 11.27
N ASP A 235 -4.01 -20.25 11.55
CA ASP A 235 -5.14 -20.91 12.19
C ASP A 235 -4.92 -20.92 13.70
N VAL A 236 -5.30 -19.82 14.36
CA VAL A 236 -5.03 -19.58 15.79
C VAL A 236 -5.88 -20.44 16.72
N ASP A 237 -6.93 -21.08 16.20
CA ASP A 237 -7.89 -21.86 16.98
C ASP A 237 -7.56 -23.36 16.95
N GLN A 238 -7.18 -23.90 15.78
CA GLN A 238 -7.08 -25.35 15.59
C GLN A 238 -5.64 -25.85 15.34
N ALA A 239 -4.65 -24.97 15.13
CA ALA A 239 -3.27 -25.39 14.91
C ALA A 239 -2.58 -25.80 16.23
N SER A 240 -1.67 -26.78 16.15
CA SER A 240 -0.82 -27.13 17.28
C SER A 240 0.20 -26.02 17.58
N GLY A 241 0.63 -25.93 18.85
CA GLY A 241 1.67 -24.97 19.25
C GLY A 241 2.96 -25.11 18.44
N GLU A 242 3.40 -26.34 18.17
CA GLU A 242 4.58 -26.62 17.34
C GLU A 242 4.43 -26.07 15.91
N LEU A 243 3.27 -26.25 15.28
CA LEU A 243 3.00 -25.73 13.94
C LEU A 243 3.02 -24.20 13.93
N LEU A 244 2.40 -23.58 14.93
CA LEU A 244 2.37 -22.12 15.07
C LEU A 244 3.77 -21.53 15.27
N ASP A 245 4.62 -22.20 16.04
CA ASP A 245 6.00 -21.79 16.27
C ASP A 245 6.87 -21.91 15.01
N ARG A 246 6.76 -23.02 14.27
CA ARG A 246 7.46 -23.20 12.99
C ARG A 246 6.98 -22.21 11.92
N LEU A 247 5.67 -21.96 11.87
CA LEU A 247 5.09 -20.97 10.97
C LEU A 247 5.66 -19.58 11.28
N ARG A 248 5.69 -19.20 12.57
CA ARG A 248 6.23 -17.92 13.02
C ARG A 248 7.71 -17.75 12.66
N GLU A 249 8.51 -18.80 12.85
CA GLU A 249 9.94 -18.76 12.51
C GLU A 249 10.16 -18.66 11.00
N THR A 250 9.35 -19.34 10.19
CA THR A 250 9.41 -19.25 8.72
C THR A 250 9.10 -17.82 8.26
N VAL A 251 8.01 -17.24 8.76
CA VAL A 251 7.62 -15.86 8.45
C VAL A 251 8.70 -14.87 8.90
N ARG A 252 9.25 -15.05 10.11
CA ARG A 252 10.32 -14.19 10.64
C ARG A 252 11.53 -14.18 9.69
N ARG A 253 11.95 -15.34 9.18
CA ARG A 253 13.10 -15.44 8.25
C ARG A 253 12.86 -14.64 6.98
N ILE A 254 11.68 -14.75 6.38
CA ILE A 254 11.30 -14.01 5.17
C ILE A 254 11.33 -12.50 5.42
N VAL A 255 10.70 -12.03 6.50
CA VAL A 255 10.64 -10.58 6.81
C VAL A 255 12.02 -10.00 7.15
N VAL A 256 12.95 -10.81 7.69
CA VAL A 256 14.33 -10.39 7.94
C VAL A 256 15.12 -10.23 6.65
N THR A 257 14.94 -11.14 5.69
CA THR A 257 15.66 -11.08 4.41
C THR A 257 15.16 -9.95 3.51
N GLU A 258 13.95 -9.44 3.78
CA GLU A 258 13.31 -8.40 2.98
C GLU A 258 12.91 -7.20 3.86
N PRO A 259 13.82 -6.24 4.10
CA PRO A 259 13.57 -5.12 5.00
C PRO A 259 12.40 -4.21 4.59
N GLY A 260 11.97 -4.22 3.32
CA GLY A 260 10.79 -3.49 2.84
C GLY A 260 9.48 -4.26 2.95
N ALA A 261 9.53 -5.56 3.29
CA ALA A 261 8.35 -6.42 3.32
C ALA A 261 7.34 -5.97 4.37
N ARG A 262 6.06 -6.16 4.05
CA ARG A 262 4.97 -6.04 5.01
C ARG A 262 4.37 -7.39 5.30
N LEU A 263 4.04 -7.61 6.57
CA LEU A 263 3.41 -8.82 7.04
C LEU A 263 1.90 -8.56 7.24
N ALA A 264 1.07 -9.25 6.46
CA ALA A 264 -0.35 -9.37 6.68
C ALA A 264 -0.64 -10.69 7.41
N CYS A 265 -0.95 -10.61 8.70
CA CYS A 265 -1.41 -11.76 9.46
C CYS A 265 -2.90 -11.94 9.18
N VAL A 266 -3.30 -13.11 8.70
CA VAL A 266 -4.67 -13.41 8.31
C VAL A 266 -5.14 -14.66 9.06
N SER A 267 -6.32 -14.59 9.67
CA SER A 267 -7.05 -15.75 10.17
C SER A 267 -8.39 -15.85 9.48
N VAL A 268 -8.93 -17.06 9.34
CA VAL A 268 -10.26 -17.27 8.78
C VAL A 268 -11.18 -17.85 9.83
N MET A 269 -12.24 -17.12 10.13
CA MET A 269 -13.38 -17.57 10.91
C MET A 269 -14.40 -18.22 9.98
N LYS A 270 -14.70 -19.50 10.23
CA LYS A 270 -15.69 -20.22 9.44
C LYS A 270 -17.10 -19.80 9.82
N THR A 271 -17.85 -19.30 8.85
CA THR A 271 -19.28 -18.99 8.99
C THR A 271 -20.15 -20.13 8.47
N ALA A 272 -21.38 -20.24 8.98
CA ALA A 272 -22.32 -21.27 8.54
C ALA A 272 -22.87 -20.92 7.15
N ARG A 273 -22.90 -21.90 6.22
CA ARG A 273 -23.49 -21.68 4.88
C ARG A 273 -25.00 -21.44 4.91
N ILE A 274 -25.68 -21.94 5.94
CA ILE A 274 -27.12 -21.85 6.18
C ILE A 274 -27.33 -21.81 7.71
N GLY A 275 -27.97 -20.74 8.23
CA GLY A 275 -28.21 -20.54 9.67
C GLY A 275 -27.80 -19.13 10.15
N MET A 276 -28.09 -18.80 11.41
CA MET A 276 -27.53 -17.59 12.04
C MET A 276 -26.12 -17.92 12.55
N ASP A 277 -25.16 -17.06 12.25
CA ASP A 277 -23.79 -17.20 12.77
C ASP A 277 -23.77 -16.96 14.28
N GLU A 278 -23.14 -17.86 15.03
CA GLU A 278 -22.81 -17.65 16.43
C GLU A 278 -21.64 -16.65 16.50
N LEU A 279 -21.97 -15.37 16.55
CA LEU A 279 -21.00 -14.27 16.66
C LEU A 279 -20.33 -14.21 18.05
N VAL A 280 -20.82 -15.00 19.00
CA VAL A 280 -20.34 -15.09 20.38
C VAL A 280 -20.02 -16.54 20.74
N ASP A 281 -18.96 -16.76 21.50
CA ASP A 281 -18.61 -18.07 22.03
C ASP A 281 -19.52 -18.46 23.21
N ALA A 282 -19.31 -19.67 23.77
CA ALA A 282 -20.09 -20.19 24.88
C ALA A 282 -20.05 -19.32 26.16
N ALA A 283 -19.12 -18.35 26.24
CA ALA A 283 -19.00 -17.38 27.33
C ALA A 283 -19.56 -16.00 26.97
N GLY A 284 -20.20 -15.83 25.81
CA GLY A 284 -20.76 -14.57 25.31
C GLY A 284 -19.72 -13.62 24.72
N GLN A 285 -18.49 -14.08 24.44
CA GLN A 285 -17.43 -13.23 23.90
C GLN A 285 -17.40 -13.28 22.37
N SER A 286 -17.12 -12.15 21.72
CA SER A 286 -17.02 -12.10 20.26
C SER A 286 -15.91 -13.03 19.73
N VAL A 287 -16.29 -13.98 18.88
CA VAL A 287 -15.35 -14.94 18.27
C VAL A 287 -14.32 -14.21 17.40
N HIS A 288 -14.76 -13.18 16.67
CA HIS A 288 -13.91 -12.32 15.86
C HIS A 288 -12.81 -11.65 16.72
N VAL A 289 -13.20 -11.04 17.85
CA VAL A 289 -12.25 -10.38 18.76
C VAL A 289 -11.25 -11.38 19.33
N LYS A 290 -11.71 -12.58 19.72
CA LYS A 290 -10.86 -13.66 20.22
C LYS A 290 -9.80 -14.08 19.19
N GLN A 291 -10.20 -14.27 17.94
CA GLN A 291 -9.25 -14.60 16.86
C GLN A 291 -8.25 -13.47 16.61
N LEU A 292 -8.71 -12.22 16.57
CA LEU A 292 -7.84 -11.05 16.39
C LEU A 292 -6.80 -10.94 17.51
N VAL A 293 -7.20 -11.18 18.77
CA VAL A 293 -6.29 -11.22 19.91
C VAL A 293 -5.29 -12.36 19.79
N GLY A 294 -5.74 -13.56 19.41
CA GLY A 294 -4.86 -14.71 19.17
C GLY A 294 -3.82 -14.43 18.09
N LEU A 295 -4.24 -13.80 17.00
CA LEU A 295 -3.38 -13.45 15.87
C LEU A 295 -2.33 -12.39 16.25
N LYS A 296 -2.74 -11.36 17.01
CA LYS A 296 -1.82 -10.37 17.58
C LYS A 296 -0.83 -10.99 18.56
N HIS A 297 -1.29 -11.92 19.40
CA HIS A 297 -0.42 -12.63 20.34
C HIS A 297 0.62 -13.46 19.59
N TRP A 298 0.21 -14.19 18.55
CA TRP A 298 1.09 -15.01 17.71
C TRP A 298 2.18 -14.16 17.02
N ALA A 299 1.83 -12.99 16.48
CA ALA A 299 2.79 -12.13 15.77
C ALA A 299 3.68 -11.27 16.70
N ARG A 300 3.34 -11.15 17.99
CA ARG A 300 4.06 -10.30 18.96
C ARG A 300 5.57 -10.55 19.02
N PRO A 301 6.06 -11.82 19.00
CA PRO A 301 7.51 -12.08 19.00
C PRO A 301 8.21 -11.53 17.76
N ILE A 302 7.57 -11.64 16.58
CA ILE A 302 8.11 -11.10 15.31
C ILE A 302 8.23 -9.58 15.42
N SER A 303 7.15 -8.91 15.83
CA SER A 303 7.11 -7.45 15.96
C SER A 303 8.19 -6.92 16.91
N LYS A 304 8.36 -7.54 18.08
CA LYS A 304 9.37 -7.15 19.08
C LYS A 304 10.80 -7.37 18.60
N GLN A 305 11.09 -8.50 17.95
CA GLN A 305 12.44 -8.84 17.53
C GLN A 305 12.91 -7.99 16.34
N LEU A 306 11.98 -7.66 15.43
CA LEU A 306 12.31 -6.96 14.18
C LEU A 306 12.07 -5.44 14.26
N ASN A 307 11.70 -4.93 15.44
CA ASN A 307 11.33 -3.54 15.66
C ASN A 307 10.39 -2.99 14.58
N LEU A 308 9.32 -3.73 14.26
CA LEU A 308 8.34 -3.33 13.25
C LEU A 308 7.44 -2.21 13.81
N GLU A 309 8.00 -1.01 13.99
CA GLU A 309 7.33 0.12 14.66
C GLU A 309 6.35 0.89 13.74
N ASP A 310 6.32 0.63 12.43
CA ASP A 310 5.67 1.51 11.42
C ASP A 310 4.67 0.83 10.48
N GLY A 311 3.58 0.23 10.99
CA GLY A 311 2.48 -0.28 10.13
C GLY A 311 2.89 -1.35 9.12
N ARG A 312 4.05 -1.97 9.34
CA ARG A 312 4.53 -3.12 8.55
C ARG A 312 3.83 -4.42 8.93
N LEU A 313 3.01 -4.40 9.96
CA LEU A 313 2.24 -5.53 10.46
C LEU A 313 0.76 -5.17 10.48
N THR A 314 -0.06 -5.97 9.79
CA THR A 314 -1.52 -5.82 9.75
C THR A 314 -2.19 -7.12 10.16
N PHE A 315 -3.42 -7.04 10.66
CA PHE A 315 -4.16 -8.16 11.25
C PHE A 315 -5.57 -8.24 10.69
N HIS A 316 -5.90 -9.36 10.07
CA HIS A 316 -7.15 -9.57 9.36
C HIS A 316 -7.84 -10.83 9.86
N VAL A 317 -9.11 -10.74 10.19
CA VAL A 317 -9.98 -11.89 10.47
C VAL A 317 -11.04 -11.92 9.38
N LEU A 318 -10.95 -12.91 8.50
CA LEU A 318 -11.85 -13.09 7.37
C LEU A 318 -13.00 -13.99 7.78
N GLU A 319 -14.22 -13.59 7.47
CA GLU A 319 -15.42 -14.36 7.76
C GLU A 319 -15.88 -15.03 6.47
N ALA A 320 -15.72 -16.36 6.39
CA ALA A 320 -16.02 -17.09 5.17
C ALA A 320 -16.37 -18.56 5.41
N PRO A 321 -17.29 -19.14 4.62
CA PRO A 321 -17.62 -20.56 4.73
C PRO A 321 -16.51 -21.47 4.21
N ASP A 322 -15.68 -20.97 3.28
CA ASP A 322 -14.52 -21.67 2.75
C ASP A 322 -13.22 -20.88 3.00
N ALA A 323 -12.30 -21.51 3.73
CA ALA A 323 -11.07 -20.84 4.13
C ALA A 323 -10.05 -20.73 3.01
N ALA A 324 -10.02 -21.68 2.06
CA ALA A 324 -9.06 -21.63 0.98
C ALA A 324 -9.41 -20.50 0.02
N THR A 325 -10.67 -20.40 -0.38
CA THR A 325 -11.19 -19.32 -1.21
C THR A 325 -10.96 -17.97 -0.56
N ALA A 326 -11.29 -17.80 0.73
CA ALA A 326 -11.07 -16.53 1.42
C ALA A 326 -9.60 -16.09 1.46
N ILE A 327 -8.68 -17.05 1.68
CA ILE A 327 -7.24 -16.81 1.66
C ILE A 327 -6.77 -16.36 0.26
N VAL A 328 -7.22 -17.05 -0.79
CA VAL A 328 -6.85 -16.75 -2.19
C VAL A 328 -7.42 -15.42 -2.63
N GLU A 329 -8.69 -15.13 -2.35
CA GLU A 329 -9.33 -13.86 -2.71
C GLU A 329 -8.68 -12.69 -1.99
N PHE A 330 -8.37 -12.83 -0.70
CA PHE A 330 -7.63 -11.80 0.03
C PHE A 330 -6.24 -11.58 -0.58
N ALA A 331 -5.53 -12.65 -0.93
CA ALA A 331 -4.20 -12.55 -1.53
C ALA A 331 -4.25 -11.84 -2.88
N ALA A 332 -5.17 -12.23 -3.77
CA ALA A 332 -5.34 -11.62 -5.08
C ALA A 332 -5.73 -10.14 -5.00
N ARG A 333 -6.73 -9.81 -4.15
CA ARG A 333 -7.22 -8.44 -3.97
C ARG A 333 -6.14 -7.49 -3.46
N ASN A 334 -5.25 -7.97 -2.60
CA ASN A 334 -4.22 -7.16 -1.96
C ASN A 334 -2.84 -7.29 -2.61
N GLN A 335 -2.74 -7.97 -3.76
CA GLN A 335 -1.48 -8.18 -4.48
C GLN A 335 -0.39 -8.78 -3.56
N VAL A 336 -0.76 -9.83 -2.82
CA VAL A 336 0.16 -10.58 -1.96
C VAL A 336 1.19 -11.32 -2.82
N ASP A 337 2.48 -11.15 -2.50
CA ASP A 337 3.58 -11.79 -3.24
C ASP A 337 3.87 -13.21 -2.73
N GLN A 338 3.67 -13.43 -1.43
CA GLN A 338 3.93 -14.71 -0.78
C GLN A 338 2.94 -15.05 0.31
N ILE A 339 2.35 -16.24 0.24
CA ILE A 339 1.52 -16.83 1.30
C ILE A 339 2.39 -17.79 2.10
N VAL A 340 2.39 -17.67 3.41
CA VAL A 340 2.98 -18.64 4.35
C VAL A 340 1.86 -19.21 5.20
N MET A 341 1.68 -20.53 5.17
CA MET A 341 0.58 -21.18 5.86
C MET A 341 0.97 -22.54 6.45
N GLY A 342 0.29 -22.94 7.53
CA GLY A 342 0.46 -24.26 8.10
C GLY A 342 -0.35 -25.33 7.36
N ALA A 343 0.26 -26.49 7.11
CA ALA A 343 -0.47 -27.72 6.77
C ALA A 343 -0.66 -28.57 8.01
N ARG A 344 -1.93 -28.87 8.34
CA ARG A 344 -2.25 -29.79 9.44
C ARG A 344 -1.79 -31.21 9.08
N GLY A 345 -1.28 -31.94 10.07
CA GLY A 345 -0.92 -33.35 9.94
C GLY A 345 -2.11 -34.24 9.54
N ASN A 346 -1.81 -35.34 8.84
CA ASN A 346 -2.75 -36.23 8.16
C ASN A 346 -4.02 -36.60 8.96
N SER A 347 -5.16 -36.01 8.58
CA SER A 347 -6.45 -36.67 8.74
C SER A 347 -6.68 -37.56 7.51
N THR A 348 -6.81 -38.87 7.72
CA THR A 348 -7.05 -39.89 6.67
C THR A 348 -8.26 -39.56 5.78
N LEU A 349 -9.26 -38.86 6.32
CA LEU A 349 -10.45 -38.35 5.61
C LEU A 349 -10.14 -37.19 4.65
N ARG A 350 -9.10 -36.38 4.88
CA ARG A 350 -8.73 -35.23 4.03
C ARG A 350 -7.85 -35.61 2.84
N ARG A 351 -7.41 -36.87 2.74
CA ARG A 351 -6.63 -37.38 1.60
C ARG A 351 -7.43 -37.37 0.29
N TYR A 352 -8.76 -37.34 0.36
CA TYR A 352 -9.67 -37.39 -0.80
C TYR A 352 -10.41 -36.08 -1.11
N LEU A 353 -10.57 -35.16 -0.15
CA LEU A 353 -11.31 -33.90 -0.32
C LEU A 353 -10.42 -32.66 -0.55
N GLY A 354 -9.10 -32.82 -0.47
CA GLY A 354 -8.14 -31.72 -0.52
C GLY A 354 -8.04 -30.95 0.81
N SER A 355 -6.83 -30.65 1.25
CA SER A 355 -6.62 -29.78 2.41
C SER A 355 -6.74 -28.30 2.02
N VAL A 356 -7.03 -27.40 2.97
CA VAL A 356 -7.01 -25.94 2.73
C VAL A 356 -5.69 -25.53 2.08
N SER A 357 -4.56 -26.03 2.60
CA SER A 357 -3.24 -25.80 2.00
C SER A 357 -3.10 -26.32 0.57
N SER A 358 -3.72 -27.46 0.23
CA SER A 358 -3.69 -27.98 -1.14
C SER A 358 -4.48 -27.11 -2.10
N GLN A 359 -5.64 -26.61 -1.67
CA GLN A 359 -6.49 -25.74 -2.48
C GLN A 359 -5.84 -24.37 -2.69
N VAL A 360 -5.28 -23.77 -1.63
CA VAL A 360 -4.54 -22.49 -1.73
C VAL A 360 -3.34 -22.62 -2.67
N VAL A 361 -2.54 -23.69 -2.55
CA VAL A 361 -1.41 -23.94 -3.46
C VAL A 361 -1.86 -24.09 -4.92
N ALA A 362 -3.04 -24.67 -5.16
CA ALA A 362 -3.55 -24.90 -6.52
C ALA A 362 -4.17 -23.64 -7.16
N GLN A 363 -4.60 -22.67 -6.37
CA GLN A 363 -5.41 -21.52 -6.84
C GLN A 363 -4.73 -20.17 -6.67
N ALA A 364 -3.72 -20.04 -5.81
CA ALA A 364 -3.05 -18.77 -5.58
C ALA A 364 -2.14 -18.40 -6.77
N ASP A 365 -2.20 -17.14 -7.20
CA ASP A 365 -1.35 -16.58 -8.27
C ASP A 365 0.06 -16.20 -7.80
N CYS A 366 0.35 -16.40 -6.51
CA CYS A 366 1.58 -15.97 -5.85
C CYS A 366 2.32 -17.17 -5.21
N THR A 367 3.52 -16.92 -4.69
CA THR A 367 4.32 -17.99 -4.07
C THR A 367 3.63 -18.50 -2.80
N VAL A 368 3.49 -19.82 -2.65
CA VAL A 368 2.91 -20.43 -1.43
C VAL A 368 3.94 -21.29 -0.72
N THR A 369 4.24 -20.96 0.54
CA THR A 369 5.09 -21.73 1.44
C THR A 369 4.24 -22.45 2.47
N VAL A 370 4.24 -23.79 2.39
CA VAL A 370 3.48 -24.64 3.31
C VAL A 370 4.41 -25.19 4.40
N VAL A 371 4.15 -24.79 5.64
CA VAL A 371 4.89 -25.22 6.83
C VAL A 371 4.22 -26.45 7.45
N ARG A 372 5.00 -27.47 7.80
CA ARG A 372 4.52 -28.68 8.48
C ARG A 372 5.11 -28.78 9.88
N ALA A 373 4.29 -29.31 10.80
CA ALA A 373 4.72 -29.72 12.13
C ALA A 373 5.73 -30.88 12.04
#